data_AF-A0A7S2TIY0-F1
#
_entry.id   AF-A0A7S2TIY0-F1
#
_cell.length_a   1.000
_cell.length_b   1.000
_cell.length_c   1.000
_cell.angle_alpha   90.00
_cell.angle_beta   90.00
_cell.angle_gamma   90.00
#
_symmetry.space_group_name_H-M   'P 1'
#
loop_
_entity.id
_entity.type
_entity.pdbx_description
1 polymer ?
#
loop_
_entity_poly.entity_id
_entity_poly.type
_entity_poly.pdbx_seq_one_letter_code
_entity_poly.pdbx_strand_id
1 'polypeptide(L)'
;SSSSSSSSSSSSTPPLTDYYTHVHDLPPQVGGCQFSGDHQKYTDEIDGKHLSWRLPLSSEGGVEPVRTKDRDQAKARQGAAAALIENHDKVVRFTTRALGEPGPRVSAPFSDPYRQPEELAQSSVDTALRLAAHFLLEDSRDEYGGLDQGYVKKKVMQASLPGRPTAQCLKYLRDRTGVPRDMSFAEARQLRAHLNVVIDALD
;
A
#
# COMPACT_ATOMS: atom_id res chain seq x y z
N SER A 1 -42.77 -2.36 38.96
CA SER A 1 -41.34 -2.67 38.89
C SER A 1 -41.17 -3.71 37.80
N SER A 2 -40.83 -3.28 36.60
CA SER A 2 -40.78 -4.14 35.41
C SER A 2 -39.33 -4.13 34.91
N SER A 3 -38.58 -5.15 35.30
CA SER A 3 -37.19 -5.35 34.91
C SER A 3 -37.16 -6.09 33.58
N SER A 4 -36.79 -5.40 32.50
CA SER A 4 -36.57 -6.01 31.18
C SER A 4 -35.08 -6.12 30.94
N SER A 5 -34.61 -7.37 30.90
CA SER A 5 -33.23 -7.80 30.80
C SER A 5 -32.65 -7.48 29.41
N SER A 6 -31.62 -6.63 29.36
CA SER A 6 -30.85 -6.35 28.15
C SER A 6 -29.89 -7.50 27.87
N SER A 7 -30.22 -8.35 26.89
CA SER A 7 -29.31 -9.38 26.37
C SER A 7 -28.27 -8.71 25.45
N SER A 8 -27.12 -8.35 26.00
CA SER A 8 -25.98 -7.87 25.22
C SER A 8 -25.36 -9.06 24.47
N SER A 9 -25.79 -9.27 23.23
CA SER A 9 -25.13 -10.17 22.29
C SER A 9 -23.77 -9.57 21.92
N SER A 10 -22.72 -9.98 22.63
CA SER A 10 -21.34 -9.70 22.23
C SER A 10 -21.05 -10.48 20.96
N SER A 11 -21.24 -9.83 19.80
CA SER A 11 -20.72 -10.32 18.53
C SER A 11 -19.19 -10.25 18.60
N SER A 12 -18.56 -11.33 19.04
CA SER A 12 -17.12 -11.52 18.89
C SER A 12 -16.81 -11.64 17.41
N THR A 13 -16.44 -10.51 16.78
CA THR A 13 -15.85 -10.52 15.45
C THR A 13 -14.63 -11.45 15.50
N PRO A 14 -14.57 -12.51 14.68
CA PRO A 14 -13.40 -13.37 14.64
C PRO A 14 -12.16 -12.55 14.26
N PRO A 15 -10.97 -12.91 14.78
CA PRO A 15 -9.72 -12.24 14.43
C PRO A 15 -9.55 -12.30 12.91
N LEU A 16 -9.25 -11.13 12.35
CA LEU A 16 -9.26 -10.85 10.93
C LEU A 16 -7.96 -11.36 10.32
N THR A 17 -7.84 -12.67 10.14
CA THR A 17 -6.74 -13.28 9.37
C THR A 17 -7.09 -13.14 7.89
N ASP A 18 -6.44 -12.21 7.19
CA ASP A 18 -6.60 -11.98 5.75
C ASP A 18 -5.64 -12.86 4.93
N TYR A 19 -5.89 -12.99 3.62
CA TYR A 19 -5.03 -13.75 2.71
C TYR A 19 -3.61 -13.17 2.63
N TYR A 20 -3.46 -11.86 2.89
CA TYR A 20 -2.18 -11.18 2.99
C TYR A 20 -1.31 -11.76 4.10
N THR A 21 -1.89 -12.01 5.27
CA THR A 21 -1.21 -12.67 6.40
C THR A 21 -0.74 -14.06 5.99
N HIS A 22 -1.58 -14.84 5.30
CA HIS A 22 -1.24 -16.21 4.92
C HIS A 22 -0.19 -16.34 3.81
N VAL A 23 -0.18 -15.42 2.85
CA VAL A 23 0.85 -15.42 1.80
C VAL A 23 2.23 -15.07 2.34
N HIS A 24 2.28 -14.27 3.41
CA HIS A 24 3.52 -13.85 4.05
C HIS A 24 3.84 -14.60 5.35
N ASP A 25 3.11 -15.68 5.65
CA ASP A 25 3.41 -16.54 6.80
C ASP A 25 4.79 -17.19 6.63
N LEU A 26 5.55 -17.24 7.73
CA LEU A 26 6.82 -17.96 7.74
C LEU A 26 6.55 -19.44 7.43
N PRO A 27 7.43 -20.10 6.66
CA PRO A 27 7.29 -21.52 6.41
C PRO A 27 7.21 -22.26 7.76
N PRO A 28 6.38 -23.32 7.85
CA PRO A 28 6.19 -24.05 9.09
C PRO A 28 7.54 -24.49 9.68
N GLN A 29 7.81 -24.06 10.91
CA GLN A 29 9.10 -24.26 11.59
C GLN A 29 9.25 -25.69 12.17
N VAL A 30 8.20 -26.50 12.06
CA VAL A 30 8.14 -27.89 12.54
C VAL A 30 7.91 -28.80 11.34
N GLY A 31 8.77 -29.80 11.18
CA GLY A 31 9.05 -30.46 9.89
C GLY A 31 7.87 -31.18 9.23
N GLY A 32 7.90 -31.19 7.88
CA GLY A 32 7.12 -32.10 7.03
C GLY A 32 5.96 -31.46 6.26
N CYS A 33 5.53 -30.24 6.60
CA CYS A 33 4.47 -29.56 5.86
C CYS A 33 5.02 -28.92 4.57
N GLN A 34 4.49 -29.34 3.42
CA GLN A 34 4.78 -28.76 2.11
C GLN A 34 3.65 -27.82 1.69
N PHE A 35 3.98 -26.71 1.03
CA PHE A 35 2.99 -25.82 0.43
C PHE A 35 2.34 -26.49 -0.78
N SER A 36 1.02 -26.43 -0.90
CA SER A 36 0.31 -26.81 -2.13
C SER A 36 0.70 -25.83 -3.25
N GLY A 37 1.14 -26.31 -4.41
CA GLY A 37 1.67 -25.47 -5.51
C GLY A 37 0.73 -24.38 -6.04
N ASP A 38 -0.57 -24.46 -5.74
CA ASP A 38 -1.60 -23.53 -6.21
C ASP A 38 -1.56 -22.14 -5.54
N HIS A 39 -0.74 -21.94 -4.50
CA HIS A 39 -0.62 -20.65 -3.80
C HIS A 39 0.08 -19.55 -4.60
N GLN A 40 0.90 -19.91 -5.59
CA GLN A 40 1.77 -18.96 -6.29
C GLN A 40 0.98 -17.85 -7.00
N LYS A 41 -0.17 -18.19 -7.60
CA LYS A 41 -1.07 -17.21 -8.22
C LYS A 41 -1.51 -16.14 -7.22
N TYR A 42 -1.81 -16.57 -6.01
CA TYR A 42 -2.30 -15.71 -4.95
C TYR A 42 -1.19 -14.80 -4.41
N THR A 43 0.00 -15.36 -4.22
CA THR A 43 1.21 -14.62 -3.87
C THR A 43 1.54 -13.55 -4.91
N ASP A 44 1.54 -13.91 -6.19
CA ASP A 44 1.92 -13.01 -7.27
C ASP A 44 0.97 -11.81 -7.38
N GLU A 45 -0.33 -12.01 -7.21
CA GLU A 45 -1.29 -10.91 -7.22
C GLU A 45 -1.14 -10.00 -5.99
N ILE A 46 -0.91 -10.58 -4.79
CA ILE A 46 -0.69 -9.81 -3.56
C ILE A 46 0.60 -8.99 -3.64
N ASP A 47 1.68 -9.57 -4.19
CA ASP A 47 3.02 -8.98 -4.34
C ASP A 47 3.15 -8.00 -5.52
N GLY A 48 2.05 -7.67 -6.20
CA GLY A 48 2.10 -6.65 -7.26
C GLY A 48 2.58 -7.14 -8.62
N LYS A 49 2.78 -8.46 -8.79
CA LYS A 49 3.21 -9.03 -10.07
C LYS A 49 2.06 -8.99 -11.09
N HIS A 50 2.42 -9.18 -12.36
CA HIS A 50 1.45 -9.17 -13.47
C HIS A 50 0.52 -7.94 -13.49
N LEU A 51 1.06 -6.76 -13.13
CA LEU A 51 0.35 -5.48 -13.13
C LEU A 51 -0.75 -5.36 -12.05
N SER A 52 -0.79 -6.23 -11.03
CA SER A 52 -1.84 -6.20 -10.00
C SER A 52 -1.85 -4.93 -9.13
N TRP A 53 -0.75 -4.18 -9.13
CA TRP A 53 -0.64 -2.83 -8.55
C TRP A 53 -0.55 -1.72 -9.62
N ARG A 54 -1.15 -1.88 -10.79
CA ARG A 54 -1.25 -0.83 -11.81
C ARG A 54 -2.70 -0.45 -12.02
N LEU A 55 -2.93 0.84 -12.33
CA LEU A 55 -4.24 1.31 -12.76
C LEU A 55 -4.51 0.88 -14.21
N PRO A 56 -5.76 0.61 -14.59
CA PRO A 56 -6.94 0.49 -13.73
C PRO A 56 -6.91 -0.80 -12.88
N LEU A 57 -7.31 -0.70 -11.61
CA LEU A 57 -7.38 -1.87 -10.73
C LEU A 57 -8.64 -2.68 -11.06
N SER A 58 -8.48 -3.98 -11.34
CA SER A 58 -9.63 -4.87 -11.51
C SER A 58 -10.47 -4.92 -10.23
N SER A 59 -11.75 -4.60 -10.37
CA SER A 59 -12.80 -4.75 -9.34
C SER A 59 -13.35 -6.18 -9.26
N GLU A 60 -13.14 -6.98 -10.31
CA GLU A 60 -13.62 -8.36 -10.46
C GLU A 60 -12.45 -9.35 -10.29
N GLY A 61 -12.66 -10.41 -9.50
CA GLY A 61 -11.81 -11.61 -9.55
C GLY A 61 -10.49 -11.60 -8.77
N GLY A 62 -10.34 -10.75 -7.75
CA GLY A 62 -9.12 -10.75 -6.91
C GLY A 62 -9.00 -11.96 -5.98
N VAL A 63 -7.75 -12.29 -5.59
CA VAL A 63 -7.41 -13.38 -4.64
C VAL A 63 -8.23 -13.34 -3.37
N GLU A 64 -8.31 -12.16 -2.79
CA GLU A 64 -8.98 -11.98 -1.53
C GLU A 64 -10.47 -11.77 -1.81
N PRO A 65 -11.38 -12.47 -1.10
CA PRO A 65 -12.78 -12.09 -1.09
C PRO A 65 -12.87 -10.70 -0.49
N VAL A 66 -12.81 -9.67 -1.35
CA VAL A 66 -12.97 -8.28 -0.98
C VAL A 66 -14.30 -8.20 -0.26
N ARG A 67 -14.24 -7.87 1.04
CA ARG A 67 -15.45 -7.76 1.85
C ARG A 67 -16.40 -6.81 1.12
N THR A 68 -17.70 -7.06 1.21
CA THR A 68 -18.70 -6.24 0.51
C THR A 68 -18.50 -4.73 0.74
N LYS A 69 -18.04 -4.35 1.94
CA LYS A 69 -17.70 -2.97 2.33
C LYS A 69 -16.41 -2.40 1.72
N ASP A 70 -15.49 -3.25 1.27
CA ASP A 70 -14.16 -2.90 0.73
C ASP A 70 -14.15 -2.95 -0.82
N ARG A 71 -15.29 -3.29 -1.45
CA ARG A 71 -15.47 -3.25 -2.91
C ARG A 71 -15.60 -1.84 -3.47
N ASP A 72 -15.90 -0.88 -2.61
CA ASP A 72 -15.97 0.53 -2.98
C ASP A 72 -14.56 1.10 -3.19
N GLN A 73 -14.16 1.18 -4.46
CA GLN A 73 -12.86 1.71 -4.87
C GLN A 73 -12.69 3.18 -4.50
N ALA A 74 -13.76 3.98 -4.47
CA ALA A 74 -13.68 5.38 -4.07
C ALA A 74 -13.39 5.49 -2.57
N LYS A 75 -14.06 4.70 -1.75
CA LYS A 75 -13.81 4.63 -0.31
C LYS A 75 -12.39 4.12 -0.01
N ALA A 76 -11.92 3.09 -0.72
CA ALA A 76 -10.56 2.58 -0.57
C ALA A 76 -9.50 3.63 -0.95
N ARG A 77 -9.74 4.44 -1.99
CA ARG A 77 -8.87 5.59 -2.33
C ARG A 77 -8.85 6.63 -1.21
N GLN A 78 -10.01 6.98 -0.68
CA GLN A 78 -10.14 7.96 0.41
C GLN A 78 -9.43 7.48 1.69
N GLY A 79 -9.59 6.21 2.07
CA GLY A 79 -8.91 5.61 3.22
C GLY A 79 -7.39 5.60 3.07
N ALA A 80 -6.90 5.22 1.89
CA ALA A 80 -5.47 5.28 1.56
C ALA A 80 -4.91 6.72 1.63
N ALA A 81 -5.65 7.70 1.10
CA ALA A 81 -5.24 9.10 1.15
C ALA A 81 -5.24 9.63 2.59
N ALA A 82 -6.25 9.30 3.39
CA ALA A 82 -6.33 9.68 4.80
C ALA A 82 -5.14 9.12 5.59
N ALA A 83 -4.82 7.83 5.43
CA ALA A 83 -3.69 7.19 6.11
C ALA A 83 -2.35 7.88 5.80
N LEU A 84 -2.15 8.32 4.55
CA LEU A 84 -0.95 9.03 4.12
C LEU A 84 -0.90 10.46 4.70
N ILE A 85 -2.03 11.17 4.69
CA ILE A 85 -2.13 12.57 5.15
C ILE A 85 -2.00 12.64 6.67
N GLU A 86 -2.71 11.80 7.42
CA GLU A 86 -2.73 11.84 8.89
C GLU A 86 -1.35 11.55 9.52
N ASN A 87 -0.55 10.72 8.87
CA ASN A 87 0.76 10.30 9.37
C ASN A 87 1.92 10.85 8.54
N HIS A 88 1.70 11.90 7.75
CA HIS A 88 2.64 12.34 6.70
C HIS A 88 4.07 12.55 7.22
N ASP A 89 4.28 13.21 8.36
CA ASP A 89 5.61 13.43 8.93
C ASP A 89 6.38 12.12 9.19
N LYS A 90 5.69 11.12 9.75
CA LYS A 90 6.28 9.81 10.06
C LYS A 90 6.51 9.02 8.77
N VAL A 91 5.57 9.07 7.83
CA VAL A 91 5.66 8.38 6.54
C VAL A 91 6.80 8.96 5.70
N VAL A 92 6.95 10.29 5.62
CA VAL A 92 8.06 10.96 4.92
C VAL A 92 9.39 10.51 5.50
N ARG A 93 9.55 10.59 6.83
CA ARG A 93 10.76 10.13 7.52
C ARG A 93 11.05 8.66 7.29
N PHE A 94 10.03 7.80 7.34
CA PHE A 94 10.20 6.38 7.04
C PHE A 94 10.64 6.15 5.59
N THR A 95 10.02 6.87 4.66
CA THR A 95 10.23 6.72 3.21
C THR A 95 11.64 7.16 2.79
N THR A 96 12.19 8.22 3.40
CA THR A 96 13.55 8.69 3.10
C THR A 96 14.65 7.76 3.60
N ARG A 97 14.33 6.74 4.41
CA ARG A 97 15.28 5.67 4.76
C ARG A 97 15.82 4.97 3.52
N ALA A 98 15.05 4.95 2.42
CA ALA A 98 15.47 4.36 1.14
C ALA A 98 16.83 4.87 0.64
N LEU A 99 17.20 6.12 0.98
CA LEU A 99 18.45 6.76 0.60
C LEU A 99 19.50 6.75 1.70
N GLY A 100 19.13 6.42 2.93
CA GLY A 100 20.05 6.36 4.05
C GLY A 100 20.99 5.15 4.01
N GLU A 101 21.95 5.15 4.92
CA GLU A 101 22.96 4.10 5.00
C GLU A 101 22.35 2.74 5.39
N PRO A 102 22.70 1.65 4.67
CA PRO A 102 22.24 0.31 5.02
C PRO A 102 22.87 -0.13 6.34
N GLY A 103 22.04 -0.61 7.27
CA GLY A 103 22.54 -1.29 8.46
C GLY A 103 22.88 -2.76 8.22
N PRO A 104 23.22 -3.50 9.29
CA PRO A 104 23.45 -4.94 9.25
C PRO A 104 22.31 -5.69 8.57
N ARG A 105 22.65 -6.72 7.79
CA ARG A 105 21.65 -7.56 7.13
C ARG A 105 20.86 -8.36 8.16
N VAL A 106 19.54 -8.33 8.04
CA VAL A 106 18.61 -9.18 8.78
C VAL A 106 18.02 -10.23 7.84
N SER A 107 17.60 -11.37 8.39
CA SER A 107 17.05 -12.48 7.59
C SER A 107 15.66 -12.18 7.03
N ALA A 108 14.90 -11.29 7.67
CA ALA A 108 13.55 -10.94 7.26
C ALA A 108 13.55 -10.03 6.00
N PRO A 109 12.90 -10.44 4.90
CA PRO A 109 12.72 -9.59 3.73
C PRO A 109 12.08 -8.24 4.09
N PHE A 110 12.51 -7.17 3.42
CA PHE A 110 12.04 -5.79 3.61
C PHE A 110 12.26 -5.16 5.00
N SER A 111 12.75 -5.91 5.98
CA SER A 111 13.10 -5.40 7.30
C SER A 111 14.41 -4.62 7.27
N ASP A 112 14.41 -3.42 7.86
CA ASP A 112 15.56 -2.55 7.92
C ASP A 112 15.60 -1.69 9.20
N PRO A 113 15.66 -2.33 10.38
CA PRO A 113 15.51 -1.66 11.67
C PRO A 113 16.60 -0.60 11.95
N TYR A 114 17.73 -0.65 11.24
CA TYR A 114 18.89 0.19 11.47
C TYR A 114 19.06 1.32 10.45
N ARG A 115 18.21 1.37 9.41
CA ARG A 115 18.37 2.33 8.31
C ARG A 115 17.89 3.71 8.74
N GLN A 116 18.78 4.69 8.68
CA GLN A 116 18.48 6.07 9.08
C GLN A 116 17.80 6.85 7.95
N PRO A 117 16.91 7.81 8.27
CA PRO A 117 16.26 8.63 7.26
C PRO A 117 17.23 9.65 6.65
N GLU A 118 17.16 9.86 5.34
CA GLU A 118 17.85 10.96 4.67
C GLU A 118 17.07 12.27 4.86
N GLU A 119 17.62 13.25 5.58
CA GLU A 119 16.90 14.48 5.93
C GLU A 119 16.74 15.44 4.76
N LEU A 120 17.75 15.54 3.90
CA LEU A 120 17.73 16.44 2.73
C LEU A 120 16.67 16.04 1.70
N ALA A 121 16.28 14.76 1.68
CA ALA A 121 15.26 14.24 0.78
C ALA A 121 13.81 14.47 1.27
N GLN A 122 13.61 14.86 2.53
CA GLN A 122 12.26 14.90 3.14
C GLN A 122 11.30 15.84 2.41
N SER A 123 11.73 17.03 2.00
CA SER A 123 10.87 17.99 1.29
C SER A 123 10.41 17.49 -0.08
N SER A 124 11.31 16.84 -0.82
CA SER A 124 11.03 16.24 -2.13
C SER A 124 10.07 15.05 -1.98
N VAL A 125 10.29 14.20 -0.98
CA VAL A 125 9.44 13.05 -0.69
C VAL A 125 8.06 13.48 -0.19
N ASP A 126 7.97 14.48 0.71
CA ASP A 126 6.70 15.04 1.17
C ASP A 126 5.87 15.57 -0.01
N THR A 127 6.50 16.34 -0.90
CA THR A 127 5.84 16.84 -2.12
C THR A 127 5.35 15.70 -3.01
N ALA A 128 6.16 14.65 -3.19
CA ALA A 128 5.78 13.49 -3.99
C ALA A 128 4.62 12.68 -3.37
N LEU A 129 4.60 12.53 -2.04
CA LEU A 129 3.51 11.87 -1.32
C LEU A 129 2.22 12.70 -1.37
N ARG A 130 2.32 14.04 -1.31
CA ARG A 130 1.17 14.93 -1.56
C ARG A 130 0.61 14.77 -2.97
N LEU A 131 1.46 14.59 -3.99
CA LEU A 131 1.00 14.26 -5.34
C LEU A 131 0.30 12.90 -5.39
N ALA A 132 0.82 11.88 -4.70
CA ALA A 132 0.16 10.59 -4.61
C ALA A 132 -1.22 10.68 -3.93
N ALA A 133 -1.33 11.44 -2.82
CA ALA A 133 -2.60 11.72 -2.16
C ALA A 133 -3.57 12.52 -3.05
N HIS A 134 -3.04 13.52 -3.79
CA HIS A 134 -3.81 14.27 -4.78
C HIS A 134 -4.42 13.33 -5.81
N PHE A 135 -3.63 12.42 -6.40
CA PHE A 135 -4.11 11.47 -7.40
C PHE A 135 -5.06 10.39 -6.85
N LEU A 136 -4.95 10.03 -5.57
CA LEU A 136 -5.93 9.17 -4.91
C LEU A 136 -7.30 9.86 -4.83
N LEU A 137 -7.32 11.14 -4.48
CA LEU A 137 -8.55 11.93 -4.33
C LEU A 137 -9.10 12.49 -5.65
N GLU A 138 -8.29 12.52 -6.69
CA GLU A 138 -8.68 12.98 -8.02
C GLU A 138 -9.71 12.03 -8.66
N ASP A 139 -10.81 12.60 -9.16
CA ASP A 139 -11.89 11.86 -9.82
C ASP A 139 -11.81 11.92 -11.36
N SER A 140 -10.87 12.68 -11.92
CA SER A 140 -10.61 12.69 -13.36
C SER A 140 -9.92 11.38 -13.79
N ARG A 141 -10.74 10.40 -14.17
CA ARG A 141 -10.30 9.11 -14.72
C ARG A 141 -10.47 9.08 -16.24
N ASP A 142 -9.61 8.34 -16.91
CA ASP A 142 -9.76 8.04 -18.33
C ASP A 142 -10.90 7.03 -18.57
N GLU A 143 -11.21 6.77 -19.84
CA GLU A 143 -12.26 5.84 -20.27
C GLU A 143 -12.05 4.40 -19.77
N TYR A 144 -10.83 4.03 -19.37
CA TYR A 144 -10.47 2.72 -18.84
C TYR A 144 -10.39 2.69 -17.31
N GLY A 145 -10.62 3.82 -16.62
CA GLY A 145 -10.52 3.94 -15.16
C GLY A 145 -9.10 4.23 -14.63
N GLY A 146 -8.16 4.51 -15.52
CA GLY A 146 -6.82 5.00 -15.23
C GLY A 146 -6.78 6.51 -14.92
N LEU A 147 -5.59 7.02 -14.61
CA LEU A 147 -5.35 8.48 -14.55
C LEU A 147 -4.79 8.95 -15.89
N ASP A 148 -5.22 10.14 -16.32
CA ASP A 148 -4.67 10.77 -17.52
C ASP A 148 -3.15 10.99 -17.37
N GLN A 149 -2.37 10.30 -18.20
CA GLN A 149 -0.90 10.31 -18.10
C GLN A 149 -0.30 11.68 -18.44
N GLY A 150 -0.96 12.46 -19.31
CA GLY A 150 -0.54 13.82 -19.64
C GLY A 150 -0.66 14.75 -18.42
N TYR A 151 -1.78 14.66 -17.70
CA TYR A 151 -2.04 15.39 -16.47
C TYR A 151 -1.08 15.00 -15.35
N VAL A 152 -0.85 13.70 -15.15
CA VAL A 152 0.11 13.19 -14.15
C VAL A 152 1.51 13.75 -14.44
N LYS A 153 2.03 13.58 -15.66
CA LYS A 153 3.35 14.09 -16.05
C LYS A 153 3.46 15.59 -15.88
N LYS A 154 2.43 16.34 -16.27
CA LYS A 154 2.38 17.79 -16.08
C LYS A 154 2.50 18.18 -14.60
N LYS A 155 1.74 17.53 -13.70
CA LYS A 155 1.78 17.82 -12.26
C LYS A 155 3.13 17.45 -11.63
N VAL A 156 3.70 16.30 -12.00
CA VAL A 156 5.01 15.86 -11.49
C VAL A 156 6.13 16.78 -11.99
N MET A 157 6.12 17.18 -13.26
CA MET A 157 7.08 18.15 -13.81
C MET A 157 6.99 19.52 -13.13
N GLN A 158 5.77 19.99 -12.84
CA GLN A 158 5.56 21.24 -12.10
C GLN A 158 6.11 21.22 -10.67
N ALA A 159 6.19 20.05 -10.05
CA ALA A 159 6.75 19.88 -8.72
C ALA A 159 8.29 19.92 -8.68
N SER A 160 8.97 19.86 -9.84
CA SER A 160 10.43 19.98 -9.95
C SER A 160 11.21 19.03 -9.02
N LEU A 161 10.76 17.78 -8.91
CA LEU A 161 11.29 16.79 -7.98
C LEU A 161 12.59 16.13 -8.50
N PRO A 162 13.52 15.72 -7.61
CA PRO A 162 14.65 14.86 -7.97
C PRO A 162 14.16 13.48 -8.43
N GLY A 163 14.03 13.27 -9.75
CA GLY A 163 13.41 12.09 -10.37
C GLY A 163 13.79 10.75 -9.72
N ARG A 164 14.99 10.23 -10.00
CA ARG A 164 15.42 8.90 -9.54
C ARG A 164 15.49 8.74 -8.01
N PRO A 165 16.07 9.67 -7.23
CA PRO A 165 16.12 9.52 -5.76
C PRO A 165 14.72 9.50 -5.14
N THR A 166 13.81 10.37 -5.61
CA THR A 166 12.43 10.39 -5.11
C THR A 166 11.66 9.13 -5.54
N ALA A 167 11.86 8.63 -6.77
CA ALA A 167 11.27 7.37 -7.21
C ALA A 167 11.73 6.18 -6.35
N GLN A 168 13.01 6.13 -5.97
CA GLN A 168 13.54 5.09 -5.06
C GLN A 168 12.87 5.13 -3.69
N CYS A 169 12.68 6.33 -3.12
CA CYS A 169 11.92 6.55 -1.90
C CYS A 169 10.48 6.02 -2.00
N LEU A 170 9.76 6.37 -3.07
CA LEU A 170 8.38 5.90 -3.25
C LEU A 170 8.28 4.37 -3.45
N LYS A 171 9.23 3.76 -4.19
CA LYS A 171 9.35 2.29 -4.33
C LYS A 171 9.52 1.64 -2.96
N TYR A 172 10.37 2.23 -2.12
CA TYR A 172 10.62 1.74 -0.76
C TYR A 172 9.36 1.75 0.11
N LEU A 173 8.53 2.81 0.08
CA LEU A 173 7.25 2.86 0.79
C LEU A 173 6.23 1.85 0.23
N ARG A 174 6.11 1.77 -1.10
CA ARG A 174 5.20 0.85 -1.80
C ARG A 174 5.40 -0.59 -1.35
N ASP A 175 6.66 -1.03 -1.33
CA ASP A 175 7.04 -2.41 -1.02
C ASP A 175 6.91 -2.71 0.50
N ARG A 176 6.92 -1.69 1.36
CA ARG A 176 6.87 -1.82 2.83
C ARG A 176 5.53 -1.44 3.46
N THR A 177 4.53 -1.10 2.65
CA THR A 177 3.17 -0.89 3.15
C THR A 177 2.65 -2.22 3.72
N GLY A 178 2.31 -2.27 5.01
CA GLY A 178 1.88 -3.49 5.68
C GLY A 178 0.36 -3.62 5.76
N VAL A 179 -0.16 -4.80 5.43
CA VAL A 179 -1.58 -5.16 5.55
C VAL A 179 -1.71 -6.29 6.57
N PRO A 180 -2.70 -6.30 7.48
CA PRO A 180 -3.72 -5.25 7.72
C PRO A 180 -3.26 -4.16 8.72
N ARG A 181 -1.97 -4.16 9.11
CA ARG A 181 -1.44 -3.30 10.18
C ARG A 181 -1.54 -1.80 9.88
N ASP A 182 -1.20 -1.37 8.67
CA ASP A 182 -1.21 0.05 8.29
C ASP A 182 -2.55 0.47 7.67
N MET A 183 -3.16 -0.40 6.86
CA MET A 183 -4.46 -0.19 6.21
C MET A 183 -5.04 -1.52 5.70
N SER A 184 -6.28 -1.49 5.21
CA SER A 184 -6.91 -2.65 4.57
C SER A 184 -6.24 -3.01 3.25
N PHE A 185 -6.45 -4.24 2.76
CA PHE A 185 -5.90 -4.68 1.48
C PHE A 185 -6.36 -3.80 0.29
N ALA A 186 -7.63 -3.41 0.26
CA ALA A 186 -8.17 -2.56 -0.81
C ALA A 186 -7.49 -1.17 -0.82
N GLU A 187 -7.31 -0.56 0.36
CA GLU A 187 -6.59 0.71 0.51
C GLU A 187 -5.12 0.56 0.11
N ALA A 188 -4.45 -0.52 0.53
CA ALA A 188 -3.06 -0.78 0.16
C ALA A 188 -2.88 -0.97 -1.35
N ARG A 189 -3.80 -1.69 -2.02
CA ARG A 189 -3.79 -1.80 -3.49
C ARG A 189 -3.92 -0.44 -4.16
N GLN A 190 -4.84 0.40 -3.68
CA GLN A 190 -5.00 1.75 -4.19
C GLN A 190 -3.74 2.60 -3.98
N LEU A 191 -3.18 2.59 -2.76
CA LEU A 191 -1.94 3.31 -2.46
C LEU A 191 -0.80 2.86 -3.39
N ARG A 192 -0.56 1.55 -3.50
CA ARG A 192 0.53 1.02 -4.32
C ARG A 192 0.35 1.35 -5.80
N ALA A 193 -0.87 1.30 -6.32
CA ALA A 193 -1.17 1.69 -7.69
C ALA A 193 -0.89 3.17 -7.95
N HIS A 194 -1.29 4.06 -7.04
CA HIS A 194 -1.07 5.50 -7.18
C HIS A 194 0.40 5.89 -6.94
N LEU A 195 1.12 5.20 -6.05
CA LEU A 195 2.57 5.35 -5.92
C LEU A 195 3.27 4.98 -7.23
N ASN A 196 2.87 3.88 -7.88
CA ASN A 196 3.43 3.50 -9.19
C ASN A 196 3.20 4.56 -10.26
N VAL A 197 2.05 5.24 -10.28
CA VAL A 197 1.78 6.36 -11.20
C VAL A 197 2.78 7.50 -11.01
N VAL A 198 3.09 7.88 -9.77
CA VAL A 198 4.08 8.94 -9.49
C VAL A 198 5.50 8.45 -9.82
N ILE A 199 5.83 7.21 -9.46
CA ILE A 199 7.12 6.58 -9.75
C ILE A 199 7.40 6.57 -11.26
N ASP A 200 6.45 6.08 -12.05
CA ASP A 200 6.59 5.93 -13.50
C ASP A 200 6.70 7.31 -14.20
N ALA A 201 6.25 8.40 -13.55
CA ALA A 201 6.40 9.78 -14.02
C ALA A 201 7.72 10.45 -13.58
N LEU A 202 8.44 9.85 -12.62
CA LEU A 202 9.74 10.33 -12.11
C LEU A 202 10.94 9.60 -12.72
N ASP A 203 10.73 8.39 -13.27
CA ASP A 203 11.73 7.59 -14.00
C ASP A 203 11.90 8.06 -15.46
#